data_AF-A0A524LLR3-F1
#
_entry.id   AF-A0A524LLR3-F1
#
_cell.length_a   1.000
_cell.length_b   1.000
_cell.length_c   1.000
_cell.angle_alpha   90.00
_cell.angle_beta   90.00
_cell.angle_gamma   90.00
#
_symmetry.space_group_name_H-M   'P 1'
#
loop_
_entity.id
_entity.type
_entity.pdbx_description
1 polymer ?
#
loop_
_entity_poly.entity_id
_entity_poly.type
_entity_poly.pdbx_seq_one_letter_code
_entity_poly.pdbx_strand_id
1 'polypeptide(L)'
;MRKPLRTIAKALVFVDDLPIDVKINSVDTRANKIEGELAQTTIVRFEEWMQDDHERLLVFGANQDMIEIALRKTRHLEDIYEFEELGKFEYSLRCKRSTRASGIVAAIGPKLRGVPMHLFIPKEIEASLNG
;
A
#
# COMPACT_ATOMS: atom_id res chain seq x y z
N MET A 1 -3.14 -16.53 16.56
CA MET A 1 -1.72 -16.84 16.84
C MET A 1 -0.94 -15.53 16.92
N ARG A 2 -0.12 -15.31 17.96
CA ARG A 2 0.66 -14.08 18.10
C ARG A 2 1.87 -14.12 17.16
N LYS A 3 2.03 -13.13 16.28
CA LYS A 3 3.18 -13.01 15.36
C LYS A 3 4.13 -11.91 15.83
N PRO A 4 5.44 -12.02 15.53
CA PRO A 4 6.38 -10.92 15.77
C PRO A 4 5.95 -9.66 15.02
N LEU A 5 6.09 -8.49 15.66
CA LEU A 5 5.71 -7.20 15.07
C LEU A 5 6.35 -6.98 13.69
N ARG A 6 7.63 -7.35 13.53
CA ARG A 6 8.35 -7.25 12.26
C ARG A 6 7.71 -8.09 11.15
N THR A 7 7.13 -9.25 11.49
CA THR A 7 6.41 -10.09 10.53
C THR A 7 5.12 -9.40 10.10
N ILE A 8 4.37 -8.84 11.04
CA ILE A 8 3.13 -8.10 10.77
C ILE A 8 3.43 -6.88 9.91
N ALA A 9 4.44 -6.09 10.27
CA ALA A 9 4.87 -4.90 9.54
C ALA A 9 5.27 -5.24 8.10
N LYS A 10 6.06 -6.29 7.90
CA LYS A 10 6.46 -6.73 6.56
C LYS A 10 5.26 -7.23 5.74
N ALA A 11 4.38 -8.02 6.36
CA ALA A 11 3.22 -8.59 5.66
C ALA A 11 2.26 -7.49 5.22
N LEU A 12 1.93 -6.54 6.09
CA LEU A 12 1.03 -5.42 5.79
C LEU A 12 1.72 -4.25 5.08
N VAL A 13 2.96 -4.44 4.60
CA VAL A 13 3.70 -3.44 3.81
C VAL A 13 3.89 -2.12 4.57
N PHE A 14 4.10 -2.16 5.89
CA PHE A 14 4.52 -0.99 6.67
C PHE A 14 5.96 -0.62 6.28
N VAL A 15 6.05 0.25 5.29
CA VAL A 15 7.28 0.82 4.72
C VAL A 15 7.22 2.34 4.83
N ASP A 16 8.33 2.99 4.52
CA ASP A 16 8.39 4.45 4.46
C ASP A 16 7.35 4.99 3.47
N ASP A 17 6.83 6.19 3.77
CA ASP A 17 5.84 6.93 2.99
C ASP A 17 4.43 6.31 2.87
N LEU A 18 4.14 5.15 3.49
CA LEU A 18 2.77 4.64 3.57
C LEU A 18 1.91 5.53 4.49
N PRO A 19 0.85 6.19 3.98
CA PRO A 19 -0.02 7.00 4.82
C PRO A 19 -0.86 6.13 5.75
N ILE A 20 -0.73 6.38 7.06
CA ILE A 20 -1.53 5.74 8.10
C ILE A 20 -2.13 6.77 9.04
N ASP A 21 -3.36 6.53 9.45
CA ASP A 21 -3.97 7.22 10.58
C ASP A 21 -3.61 6.50 11.87
N VAL A 22 -3.18 7.27 12.86
CA VAL A 22 -2.84 6.81 14.21
C VAL A 22 -3.67 7.57 15.22
N LYS A 23 -4.26 6.85 16.17
CA LYS A 23 -4.89 7.43 17.35
C LYS A 23 -3.86 7.55 18.46
N ILE A 24 -3.63 8.78 18.92
CA ILE A 24 -2.72 9.04 20.05
C ILE A 24 -3.41 8.66 21.34
N ASN A 25 -2.75 7.80 22.12
CA ASN A 25 -3.23 7.31 23.40
C ASN A 25 -2.58 8.06 24.58
N SER A 26 -1.30 8.41 24.45
CA SER A 26 -0.57 9.15 25.49
C SER A 26 0.54 10.02 24.90
N VAL A 27 0.86 11.13 25.58
CA VAL A 27 1.96 12.03 25.25
C VAL A 27 2.74 12.35 26.54
N ASP A 28 3.99 11.94 26.59
CA ASP A 28 4.95 12.31 27.64
C ASP A 28 5.96 13.29 27.07
N THR A 29 5.74 14.58 27.33
CA THR A 29 6.62 15.66 26.88
C THR A 29 7.95 15.71 27.63
N ARG A 30 8.05 15.11 28.82
CA ARG A 30 9.32 15.05 29.57
C ARG A 30 10.23 13.99 28.99
N ALA A 31 9.67 12.84 28.61
CA ALA A 31 10.39 11.75 27.97
C ALA A 31 10.48 11.87 26.44
N ASN A 32 9.88 12.90 25.83
CA ASN A 32 9.70 13.02 24.37
C ASN A 32 9.11 11.76 23.74
N LYS A 33 8.09 11.18 24.39
CA LYS A 33 7.47 9.92 23.98
C LYS A 33 6.00 10.13 23.63
N ILE A 34 5.59 9.58 22.49
CA ILE A 34 4.19 9.51 22.08
C ILE A 34 3.84 8.02 21.95
N GLU A 35 2.71 7.62 22.52
CA GLU A 35 2.16 6.29 22.31
C GLU A 35 0.84 6.42 21.55
N GLY A 36 0.63 5.51 20.61
CA GLY A 36 -0.58 5.46 19.81
C GLY A 36 -0.84 4.06 19.30
N GLU A 37 -2.04 3.90 18.74
CA GLU A 37 -2.51 2.71 18.07
C GLU A 37 -2.93 3.06 16.65
N LEU A 38 -2.94 2.09 15.74
CA LEU A 38 -3.52 2.31 14.42
C LEU A 38 -4.97 2.74 14.59
N ALA A 39 -5.36 3.83 13.93
CA ALA A 39 -6.74 4.25 13.94
C ALA A 39 -7.62 3.23 13.22
N GLN A 40 -8.90 3.19 13.57
CA GLN A 40 -9.85 2.27 12.96
C GLN A 40 -9.92 2.43 11.43
N THR A 41 -9.74 3.65 10.91
CA THR A 41 -9.69 3.95 9.47
C THR A 41 -8.59 3.16 8.76
N THR A 42 -7.38 3.15 9.32
CA THR A 42 -6.25 2.35 8.80
C THR A 42 -6.54 0.85 8.86
N ILE A 43 -7.12 0.38 9.97
CA ILE A 43 -7.43 -1.05 10.17
C ILE A 43 -8.46 -1.51 9.12
N VAL A 44 -9.57 -0.77 8.98
CA VAL A 44 -10.65 -1.07 8.03
C VAL A 44 -10.12 -1.09 6.60
N ARG A 45 -9.29 -0.12 6.20
CA ARG A 45 -8.69 -0.10 4.86
C ARG A 45 -7.93 -1.40 4.58
N PHE A 46 -7.08 -1.85 5.50
CA PHE A 46 -6.34 -3.10 5.30
C PHE A 46 -7.27 -4.32 5.28
N GLU A 47 -8.30 -4.36 6.13
CA GLU A 47 -9.29 -5.44 6.10
C GLU A 47 -10.01 -5.50 4.74
N GLU A 48 -10.44 -4.36 4.20
CA GLU A 48 -11.06 -4.27 2.87
C GLU A 48 -10.11 -4.72 1.76
N TRP A 49 -8.85 -4.26 1.80
CA TRP A 49 -7.83 -4.67 0.84
C TRP A 49 -7.56 -6.18 0.88
N MET A 50 -7.61 -6.78 2.07
CA MET A 50 -7.46 -8.22 2.23
C MET A 50 -8.70 -8.98 1.74
N GLN A 51 -9.90 -8.48 2.02
CA GLN A 51 -11.16 -9.16 1.72
C GLN A 51 -11.54 -9.13 0.23
N ASP A 52 -11.17 -8.08 -0.50
CA ASP A 52 -11.56 -8.00 -1.91
C ASP A 52 -10.72 -8.87 -2.85
N ASP A 53 -9.57 -9.40 -2.39
CA ASP A 53 -8.67 -10.28 -3.16
C ASP A 53 -8.17 -9.67 -4.48
N HIS A 54 -8.04 -8.34 -4.54
CA HIS A 54 -7.31 -7.65 -5.61
C HIS A 54 -5.86 -7.38 -5.20
N GLU A 55 -4.93 -7.66 -6.10
CA GLU A 55 -3.56 -7.17 -5.95
C GLU A 55 -3.53 -5.65 -6.12
N ARG A 56 -2.72 -4.99 -5.29
CA ARG A 56 -2.52 -3.54 -5.35
C ARG A 56 -1.05 -3.23 -5.59
N LEU A 57 -0.83 -2.23 -6.43
CA LEU A 57 0.45 -1.55 -6.55
C LEU A 57 0.37 -0.25 -5.78
N LEU A 58 1.10 -0.17 -4.67
CA LEU A 58 1.28 1.05 -3.89
C LEU A 58 2.39 1.88 -4.54
N VAL A 59 2.10 3.14 -4.86
CA VAL A 59 3.03 4.08 -5.50
C VAL A 59 3.16 5.29 -4.58
N PHE A 60 4.35 5.58 -4.08
CA PHE A 60 4.60 6.70 -3.18
C PHE A 60 5.54 7.72 -3.82
N GLY A 61 5.26 9.01 -3.67
CA GLY A 61 6.05 10.09 -4.29
C GLY A 61 5.71 10.37 -5.76
N ALA A 62 4.52 10.03 -6.24
CA ALA A 62 4.04 10.39 -7.59
C ALA A 62 2.58 10.85 -7.55
N ASN A 63 2.25 11.88 -8.35
CA ASN A 63 0.85 12.28 -8.52
C ASN A 63 0.12 11.35 -9.50
N GLN A 64 -1.22 11.39 -9.49
CA GLN A 64 -2.04 10.57 -10.36
C GLN A 64 -1.71 10.75 -11.85
N ASP A 65 -1.49 11.99 -12.32
CA ASP A 65 -1.17 12.27 -13.73
C ASP A 65 0.11 11.54 -14.19
N MET A 66 1.17 11.56 -13.38
CA MET A 66 2.41 10.85 -13.66
C MET A 66 2.17 9.35 -13.79
N ILE A 67 1.37 8.78 -12.90
CA ILE A 67 1.03 7.36 -12.88
C ILE A 67 0.20 7.00 -14.12
N GLU A 68 -0.84 7.78 -14.43
CA GLU A 68 -1.67 7.57 -15.62
C GLU A 68 -0.87 7.66 -16.91
N ILE A 69 0.02 8.65 -17.04
CA ILE A 69 0.91 8.80 -18.20
C ILE A 69 1.79 7.55 -18.36
N ALA A 70 2.34 7.02 -17.27
CA ALA A 70 3.15 5.80 -17.30
C ALA A 70 2.32 4.60 -17.76
N LEU A 71 1.14 4.39 -17.17
CA LEU A 71 0.22 3.30 -17.52
C LEU A 71 -0.28 3.37 -18.96
N ARG A 72 -0.60 4.56 -19.48
CA ARG A 72 -0.99 4.76 -20.88
C ARG A 72 0.14 4.41 -21.84
N LYS A 73 1.37 4.86 -21.54
CA LYS A 73 2.57 4.55 -22.35
C LYS A 73 2.88 3.05 -22.39
N THR A 74 2.49 2.31 -21.37
CA THR A 74 2.68 0.85 -21.29
C THR A 74 1.43 0.05 -21.65
N ARG A 75 0.32 0.71 -22.03
CA ARG A 75 -0.99 0.10 -22.36
C ARG A 75 -1.59 -0.72 -21.21
N HIS A 76 -1.37 -0.29 -19.97
CA HIS A 76 -1.86 -0.95 -18.76
C HIS A 76 -2.89 -0.12 -17.97
N LEU A 77 -3.32 1.04 -18.48
CA LEU A 77 -4.31 1.85 -17.77
C LEU A 77 -5.62 1.09 -17.56
N GLU A 78 -6.08 0.38 -18.58
CA GLU A 78 -7.27 -0.46 -18.52
C GLU A 78 -7.11 -1.65 -17.56
N ASP A 79 -5.90 -1.98 -17.11
CA ASP A 79 -5.68 -3.06 -16.17
C ASP A 79 -5.89 -2.62 -14.71
N ILE A 80 -6.04 -1.32 -14.47
CA ILE A 80 -6.31 -0.73 -13.17
C ILE A 80 -7.83 -0.57 -13.02
N TYR A 81 -8.37 -1.10 -11.93
CA TYR A 81 -9.77 -0.99 -11.58
C TYR A 81 -10.07 0.36 -10.93
N GLU A 82 -9.18 0.82 -10.04
CA GLU A 82 -9.38 2.02 -9.25
C GLU A 82 -8.03 2.62 -8.83
N PHE A 83 -7.98 3.94 -8.77
CA PHE A 83 -6.90 4.72 -8.17
C PHE A 83 -7.40 5.20 -6.81
N GLU A 84 -6.97 4.54 -5.74
CA GLU A 84 -7.27 4.97 -4.38
C GLU A 84 -6.21 5.98 -3.93
N GLU A 85 -6.60 7.22 -3.68
CA GLU A 85 -5.73 8.25 -3.12
C GLU A 85 -5.54 8.02 -1.61
N LEU A 86 -4.29 7.75 -1.20
CA LEU A 86 -3.90 7.59 0.21
C LEU A 86 -3.37 8.90 0.79
N GLY A 87 -2.76 9.71 -0.07
CA GLY A 87 -2.19 11.02 0.20
C GLY A 87 -1.94 11.73 -1.13
N LYS A 88 -1.44 12.97 -1.06
CA LYS A 88 -1.30 13.82 -2.24
C LYS A 88 -0.38 13.24 -3.31
N PHE A 89 0.59 12.41 -2.91
CA PHE A 89 1.54 11.76 -3.82
C PHE A 89 1.62 10.24 -3.56
N GLU A 90 0.62 9.69 -2.86
CA GLU A 90 0.60 8.32 -2.41
C GLU A 90 -0.70 7.68 -2.89
N TYR A 91 -0.58 6.65 -3.73
CA TYR A 91 -1.72 6.01 -4.38
C TYR A 91 -1.65 4.49 -4.23
N SER A 92 -2.79 3.88 -4.02
CA SER A 92 -3.01 2.43 -4.16
C SER A 92 -3.72 2.17 -5.48
N LEU A 93 -3.02 1.51 -6.40
CA LEU A 93 -3.58 1.11 -7.69
C LEU A 93 -4.16 -0.28 -7.54
N ARG A 94 -5.48 -0.36 -7.41
CA ARG A 94 -6.19 -1.64 -7.37
C ARG A 94 -6.22 -2.25 -8.76
N CYS A 95 -5.51 -3.35 -8.96
CA CYS A 95 -5.48 -4.04 -10.24
C CYS A 95 -6.80 -4.78 -10.49
N LYS A 96 -7.22 -4.96 -11.75
CA LYS A 96 -8.30 -5.91 -12.09
C LYS A 96 -7.92 -7.32 -11.64
N ARG A 97 -8.90 -8.19 -11.35
CA ARG A 97 -8.63 -9.58 -10.88
C ARG A 97 -7.79 -10.42 -11.84
N SER A 98 -7.83 -10.11 -13.13
CA SER A 98 -7.03 -10.76 -14.18
C SER A 98 -5.58 -10.24 -14.24
N THR A 99 -5.24 -9.22 -13.46
CA THR A 99 -4.00 -8.46 -13.57
C THR A 99 -3.15 -8.67 -12.33
N ARG A 100 -1.89 -9.01 -12.55
CA ARG A 100 -0.87 -9.10 -11.49
C ARG A 100 -0.18 -7.76 -11.30
N ALA A 101 -0.14 -7.25 -10.07
CA ALA A 101 0.51 -5.99 -9.73
C ALA A 101 2.01 -6.01 -10.03
N SER A 102 2.67 -7.18 -9.87
CA SER A 102 4.07 -7.37 -10.26
C SER A 102 4.34 -7.10 -11.75
N GLY A 103 3.40 -7.44 -12.64
CA GLY A 103 3.50 -7.13 -14.06
C GLY A 103 3.38 -5.63 -14.33
N ILE A 104 2.49 -4.95 -13.62
CA ILE A 104 2.33 -3.50 -13.70
C ILE A 104 3.60 -2.79 -13.24
N VAL A 105 4.18 -3.17 -12.09
CA VAL A 105 5.45 -2.60 -11.59
C VAL A 105 6.57 -2.75 -12.61
N ALA A 106 6.72 -3.94 -13.19
CA ALA A 106 7.76 -4.19 -14.19
C ALA A 106 7.59 -3.29 -15.43
N ALA A 107 6.36 -3.02 -15.84
CA ALA A 107 6.05 -2.19 -17.00
C ALA A 107 6.26 -0.69 -16.73
N ILE A 108 5.72 -0.16 -15.61
CA ILE A 108 5.73 1.29 -15.34
C ILE A 108 6.99 1.75 -14.59
N GLY A 109 7.69 0.86 -13.89
CA GLY A 109 8.88 1.20 -13.11
C GLY A 109 9.98 1.93 -13.90
N PRO A 110 10.31 1.53 -15.14
CA PRO A 110 11.23 2.29 -15.98
C PRO A 110 10.77 3.72 -16.33
N LYS A 111 9.45 3.99 -16.30
CA LYS A 111 8.88 5.32 -16.56
C LYS A 111 8.81 6.20 -15.30
N LEU A 112 8.74 5.58 -14.13
CA LEU A 112 8.69 6.21 -12.81
C LEU A 112 9.97 5.92 -12.01
N ARG A 113 11.14 6.09 -12.64
CA ARG A 113 12.43 5.79 -12.00
C ARG A 113 12.60 6.64 -10.74
N GLY A 114 12.89 5.98 -9.62
CA GLY A 114 13.11 6.62 -8.32
C GLY A 114 11.84 6.81 -7.49
N VAL A 115 10.67 6.46 -8.02
CA VAL A 115 9.41 6.43 -7.27
C VAL A 115 9.30 5.09 -6.51
N PRO A 116 9.23 5.10 -5.17
CA PRO A 116 8.97 3.89 -4.39
C PRO A 116 7.68 3.20 -4.82
N MET A 117 7.76 1.88 -5.01
CA MET A 117 6.65 1.04 -5.40
C MET A 117 6.66 -0.26 -4.61
N HIS A 118 5.49 -0.62 -4.07
CA HIS A 118 5.33 -1.79 -3.23
C HIS A 118 4.11 -2.60 -3.66
N LEU A 119 4.17 -3.91 -3.44
CA LEU A 119 3.09 -4.84 -3.77
C LEU A 119 2.32 -5.15 -2.50
N PHE A 120 1.01 -5.00 -2.55
CA PHE A 120 0.10 -5.52 -1.54
C PHE A 120 -0.71 -6.65 -2.19
N ILE A 121 -0.38 -7.89 -1.83
CA ILE A 121 -0.93 -9.11 -2.43
C ILE A 121 -1.63 -9.91 -1.32
N PRO A 122 -2.97 -9.86 -1.22
CA PRO A 122 -3.71 -10.46 -0.09
C PRO A 122 -3.31 -11.91 0.19
N LYS A 123 -3.19 -12.74 -0.84
CA LYS A 123 -2.77 -14.14 -0.71
C LYS A 123 -1.38 -14.34 -0.08
N GLU A 124 -0.42 -13.46 -0.38
CA GLU A 124 0.93 -13.54 0.21
C GLU A 124 0.93 -13.08 1.67
N ILE A 125 0.08 -12.12 1.99
CA ILE A 125 -0.11 -11.60 3.35
C ILE A 125 -0.76 -12.68 4.22
N GLU A 126 -1.83 -13.31 3.75
CA GLU A 126 -2.47 -14.44 4.45
C GLU A 126 -1.49 -15.58 4.71
N ALA A 127 -0.70 -15.97 3.70
CA ALA A 127 0.32 -17.00 3.86
C ALA A 127 1.37 -16.60 4.93
N SER A 128 1.79 -15.34 4.96
CA SER A 128 2.77 -14.81 5.92
C SER A 128 2.23 -14.69 7.35
N LEU A 129 0.92 -14.47 7.51
CA LEU A 129 0.26 -14.33 8.81
C LEU A 129 -0.24 -15.67 9.37
N ASN A 130 -0.59 -16.62 8.50
CA ASN A 130 -1.10 -17.94 8.89
C ASN A 130 0.00 -18.99 9.03
N GLY A 131 1.11 -18.86 8.31
CA GLY A 131 2.32 -19.68 8.49
C GLY A 131 3.10 -19.25 9.72
#